data_AF-A0A7X0AGT6-F1
#
_entry.id   AF-A0A7X0AGT6-F1
#
_cell.length_a   1.000
_cell.length_b   1.000
_cell.length_c   1.000
_cell.angle_alpha   90.00
_cell.angle_beta   90.00
_cell.angle_gamma   90.00
#
_symmetry.space_group_name_H-M   'P 1'
#
loop_
_entity.id
_entity.type
_entity.pdbx_description
1 polymer ?
#
loop_
_entity_poly.entity_id
_entity_poly.type
_entity_poly.pdbx_seq_one_letter_code
_entity_poly.pdbx_strand_id
1 'polypeptide(L)' 'MATTVYFEETITDQGGKISMDVELGRSSFYSEDSIYLKVGDELVIMDRATAKRFVEAVVLVGHYHGFVG' A
#
# COMPACT_ATOMS: atom_id res chain seq x y z
N MET A 1 12.78 -0.67 -14.79
CA MET A 1 11.67 -0.73 -13.82
C MET A 1 12.17 -1.52 -12.63
N ALA A 2 12.30 -0.88 -11.47
CA ALA A 2 12.60 -1.57 -10.23
C ALA A 2 11.46 -1.29 -9.25
N THR A 3 10.91 -2.36 -8.69
CA THR A 3 10.01 -2.29 -7.55
C THR A 3 10.77 -2.72 -6.29
N THR A 4 10.41 -2.12 -5.16
CA THR A 4 10.83 -2.56 -3.84
C THR A 4 9.57 -2.82 -3.05
N VAL A 5 9.31 -4.10 -2.78
CA VAL A 5 8.16 -4.57 -2.01
C VAL A 5 8.42 -4.26 -0.53
N TYR A 6 7.45 -3.67 0.14
CA TYR A 6 7.50 -3.43 1.59
C TYR A 6 6.42 -4.21 2.35
N PHE A 7 5.35 -4.59 1.68
CA PHE A 7 4.28 -5.41 2.22
C PHE A 7 3.73 -6.30 1.11
N GLU A 8 3.60 -7.60 1.39
CA GLU A 8 3.02 -8.58 0.47
C GLU A 8 2.38 -9.67 1.34
N GLU A 9 1.04 -9.71 1.35
CA GLU A 9 0.30 -10.65 2.17
C GLU A 9 -1.10 -10.89 1.61
N THR A 10 -1.63 -12.11 1.82
CA THR A 10 -3.07 -12.37 1.72
C THR A 10 -3.76 -11.86 2.98
N ILE A 11 -4.35 -10.67 2.90
CA ILE A 11 -5.13 -10.11 4.01
C ILE A 11 -6.43 -10.87 4.11
N THR A 12 -6.73 -11.41 5.29
CA THR A 12 -8.02 -12.01 5.62
C THR A 12 -8.76 -11.11 6.60
N ASP A 13 -10.05 -10.87 6.37
CA ASP A 13 -10.87 -10.05 7.25
C ASP A 13 -10.97 -10.65 8.65
N GLN A 14 -11.29 -9.81 9.65
CA GLN A 14 -11.38 -10.25 11.04
C GLN A 14 -12.45 -11.35 11.25
N GLY A 15 -13.42 -11.44 10.34
CA GLY A 15 -14.45 -12.49 10.35
C GLY A 15 -14.03 -13.81 9.69
N GLY A 16 -12.89 -13.86 8.99
CA GLY A 16 -12.38 -15.05 8.31
C GLY A 16 -13.17 -15.46 7.06
N LYS A 17 -13.92 -14.55 6.45
CA LYS A 17 -14.81 -14.79 5.30
C LYS A 17 -14.30 -14.24 3.99
N ILE A 18 -13.51 -13.16 4.04
CA ILE A 18 -13.06 -12.42 2.86
C ILE A 18 -11.55 -12.35 2.92
N SER A 19 -10.91 -12.71 1.81
CA SER A 19 -9.46 -12.58 1.66
C SER A 19 -9.12 -11.88 0.36
N MET A 20 -8.02 -11.14 0.35
CA MET A 20 -7.46 -10.52 -0.85
C MET A 20 -5.93 -10.46 -0.78
N ASP A 21 -5.28 -10.69 -1.91
CA ASP A 21 -3.84 -10.52 -2.02
C ASP A 21 -3.51 -9.05 -2.18
N VAL A 22 -2.65 -8.52 -1.32
CA VAL A 22 -2.23 -7.12 -1.33
C VAL A 22 -0.72 -7.03 -1.36
N GLU A 23 -0.21 -6.25 -2.30
CA GLU A 23 1.20 -5.90 -2.41
C GLU A 23 1.34 -4.38 -2.43
N LEU A 24 2.25 -3.84 -1.62
CA LEU A 24 2.51 -2.41 -1.50
C LEU A 24 4.01 -2.16 -1.49
N GLY A 25 4.44 -1.18 -2.27
CA GLY A 25 5.85 -0.81 -2.28
C GLY A 25 6.17 0.45 -3.08
N ARG A 26 7.46 0.62 -3.38
CA ARG A 26 7.97 1.72 -4.22
C ARG A 26 8.21 1.24 -5.63
N SER A 27 7.86 2.05 -6.63
CA SER A 27 8.10 1.81 -8.05
C SER A 27 8.84 2.97 -8.70
N SER A 28 9.78 2.65 -9.60
CA SER A 28 10.49 3.60 -10.48
C SER A 28 10.04 3.53 -11.95
N PHE A 29 8.78 3.13 -12.19
CA PHE A 29 8.25 2.96 -13.54
C PHE A 29 8.11 4.28 -14.32
N TYR A 30 7.70 5.36 -13.64
CA TYR A 30 7.53 6.69 -14.22
C TYR A 30 8.75 7.59 -13.95
N SER A 31 8.71 8.82 -14.48
CA SER A 31 9.79 9.81 -14.34
C SER A 31 10.07 10.21 -12.89
N GLU A 32 9.07 10.08 -12.01
CA GLU A 32 9.23 10.27 -10.58
C GLU A 32 8.86 8.97 -9.85
N ASP A 33 9.72 8.59 -8.91
CA ASP A 33 9.47 7.43 -8.05
C ASP A 33 8.23 7.65 -7.19
N SER A 34 7.40 6.62 -7.06
CA SER A 34 6.19 6.71 -6.24
C SER A 34 5.80 5.38 -5.64
N ILE A 35 4.68 5.37 -4.94
CA ILE A 35 4.10 4.19 -4.30
C ILE A 35 3.23 3.46 -5.30
N TYR A 36 3.37 2.13 -5.38
CA TYR A 36 2.40 1.28 -6.04
C TYR A 36 1.63 0.46 -5.02
N LEU A 37 0.36 0.20 -5.34
CA LEU A 37 -0.52 -0.69 -4.60
C LEU A 37 -1.10 -1.68 -5.61
N LYS A 38 -1.03 -2.96 -5.29
CA LYS A 38 -1.67 -4.03 -6.04
C LYS A 38 -2.66 -4.75 -5.13
N VAL A 39 -3.88 -4.94 -5.61
CA VAL A 39 -4.94 -5.68 -4.90
C VAL A 39 -5.52 -6.69 -5.88
N GLY A 40 -5.28 -7.98 -5.64
CA GLY A 40 -5.55 -9.04 -6.61
C GLY A 40 -4.78 -8.79 -7.91
N ASP A 41 -5.50 -8.72 -9.03
CA ASP A 41 -4.90 -8.49 -10.36
C ASP A 41 -4.74 -7.00 -10.70
N GLU A 42 -5.38 -6.10 -9.96
CA GLU A 42 -5.36 -4.66 -10.20
C GLU A 42 -4.12 -4.02 -9.59
N LEU A 43 -3.41 -3.20 -10.37
CA LEU A 43 -2.22 -2.47 -9.94
C LEU A 43 -2.34 -0.99 -10.27
N VAL A 44 -2.07 -0.14 -9.29
CA VAL A 44 -1.96 1.31 -9.45
C VAL A 44 -0.60 1.79 -8.98
N ILE A 45 0.02 2.69 -9.74
CA ILE A 45 1.16 3.50 -9.31
C ILE A 45 0.64 4.90 -9.07
N MET A 46 0.63 5.34 -7.83
CA MET A 46 0.00 6.61 -7.43
C MET A 46 0.82 7.79 -7.95
N ASP A 47 0.15 8.88 -8.33
CA ASP A 47 0.83 10.17 -8.42
C ASP A 47 1.34 10.60 -7.04
N ARG A 48 2.34 11.48 -7.00
CA ARG A 48 3.03 11.85 -5.76
C ARG A 48 2.13 12.56 -4.75
N ALA A 49 1.20 13.38 -5.21
CA ALA A 49 0.30 14.10 -4.32
C ALA A 49 -0.66 13.11 -3.63
N THR A 50 -1.17 12.12 -4.37
CA THR A 50 -1.99 11.05 -3.84
C THR A 50 -1.18 10.12 -2.93
N ALA A 51 0.04 9.73 -3.32
CA ALA A 51 0.92 8.89 -2.50
C ALA A 51 1.20 9.52 -1.13
N LYS A 52 1.45 10.83 -1.06
CA LYS A 52 1.62 11.57 0.20
C LYS A 52 0.39 11.47 1.09
N ARG A 53 -0.79 11.80 0.55
CA ARG A 53 -2.06 11.74 1.32
C ARG A 53 -2.41 10.32 1.77
N PHE A 54 -2.12 9.33 0.93
CA PHE A 54 -2.32 7.92 1.25
C PHE A 54 -1.48 7.50 2.46
N VAL A 55 -0.17 7.79 2.46
CA VAL A 55 0.73 7.47 3.58
C VAL A 55 0.30 8.20 4.86
N GLU A 56 -0.04 9.48 4.76
CA GLU A 56 -0.54 10.26 5.91
C GLU A 56 -1.77 9.60 6.54
N ALA A 57 -2.74 9.16 5.73
CA ALA A 57 -3.93 8.46 6.21
C ALA A 57 -3.60 7.13 6.89
N VAL A 58 -2.72 6.31 6.29
CA VAL A 58 -2.30 5.02 6.86
C VAL A 58 -1.60 5.22 8.21
N VAL A 59 -0.68 6.19 8.30
CA VAL A 59 0.03 6.51 9.55
C VAL A 59 -0.93 7.00 10.63
N LEU A 60 -1.91 7.86 10.28
CA LEU A 60 -2.92 8.33 11.24
C LEU A 60 -3.77 7.18 11.80
N VAL A 61 -4.19 6.23 10.95
CA VAL A 61 -4.90 5.02 11.41
C VAL A 61 -4.00 4.15 12.29
N GLY A 62 -2.72 4.02 11.93
CA GLY A 62 -1.72 3.31 12.72
C GLY A 62 -1.53 3.92 14.11
N HIS A 63 -1.45 5.25 14.22
CA HIS A 63 -1.39 5.94 15.51
C HIS A 63 -2.68 5.78 16.31
N TYR A 64 -3.85 5.85 15.69
CA TYR A 64 -5.13 5.66 16.37
C TYR A 64 -5.21 4.28 17.07
N HIS A 65 -4.69 3.24 16.44
CA HIS A 65 -4.62 1.90 17.03
C HIS A 65 -3.39 1.65 17.93
N GLY A 66 -2.46 2.60 18.02
CA GLY A 66 -1.20 2.44 18.75
C GLY A 66 -0.20 1.48 18.08
N PHE A 67 -0.34 1.21 16.78
CA PHE A 67 0.57 0.36 16.01
C PHE A 67 1.82 1.11 15.53
N VAL A 68 1.74 2.44 15.46
CA VAL A 68 2.84 3.34 15.13
C VAL A 68 3.09 4.25 16.33
N GLY A 69 4.33 4.25 16.82
CA GLY A 69 4.80 5.06 17.96
C GLY A 69 5.46 6.37 17.56
#